data_AF-U1MYC8-F1
#
_entry.id   AF-U1MYC8-F1
#
_cell.length_a   1.000
_cell.length_b   1.000
_cell.length_c   1.000
_cell.angle_alpha   90.00
_cell.angle_beta   90.00
_cell.angle_gamma   90.00
#
_symmetry.space_group_name_H-M   'P 1'
#
loop_
_entity.id
_entity.type
_entity.pdbx_description
1 polymer ?
#
loop_
_entity_poly.entity_id
_entity_poly.type
_entity_poly.pdbx_seq_one_letter_code
_entity_poly.pdbx_strand_id
1 'polypeptide(L)'
;MSTTIDLSDDDGENLRQGLVTLVVALVEIIDDALEKEAVRRMESGELSDEEINRLGAQLKQLDAELERLKEKEGVDQNVAELRGQLDGLLDAALRQLQQTEETNG
;
A
#
# COMPACT_ATOMS: atom_id res chain seq x y z
N MET A 1 34.66 20.78 -9.42
CA MET A 1 33.84 19.91 -10.30
C MET A 1 32.68 19.43 -9.46
N SER A 2 31.57 20.16 -9.50
CA SER A 2 30.35 19.78 -8.79
C SER A 2 29.53 18.96 -9.76
N THR A 3 29.39 17.66 -9.52
CA THR A 3 28.51 16.79 -10.30
C THR A 3 27.09 17.12 -9.88
N THR A 4 26.52 18.17 -10.47
CA THR A 4 25.07 18.35 -10.49
C THR A 4 24.53 17.19 -11.31
N ILE A 5 23.78 16.31 -10.67
CA ILE A 5 22.98 15.30 -11.36
C ILE A 5 21.94 16.10 -12.15
N ASP A 6 22.23 16.29 -13.44
CA ASP A 6 21.34 16.95 -14.39
C ASP A 6 20.26 15.93 -14.72
N LEU A 7 19.17 15.96 -13.95
CA LEU A 7 17.95 15.24 -14.28
C LEU A 7 17.36 15.98 -15.48
N SER A 8 17.28 15.32 -16.63
CA SER A 8 16.47 15.86 -17.72
C SER A 8 15.02 15.99 -17.23
N ASP A 9 14.24 16.93 -17.79
CA ASP A 9 12.84 17.14 -17.35
C ASP A 9 12.03 15.82 -17.38
N ASP A 10 12.35 14.92 -18.32
CA ASP A 10 11.77 13.58 -18.42
C ASP A 10 12.17 12.64 -17.27
N ASP A 11 13.42 12.70 -16.79
CA ASP A 11 13.87 11.89 -15.64
C ASP A 11 13.19 12.33 -14.34
N GLY A 12 12.98 13.65 -14.19
CA GLY A 12 12.28 14.22 -13.05
C GLY A 12 10.80 13.81 -12.99
N GLU A 13 10.13 13.80 -14.14
CA GLU A 13 8.71 13.41 -14.24
C GLU A 13 8.53 11.91 -13.99
N ASN A 14 9.38 11.07 -14.57
CA ASN A 14 9.36 9.62 -14.32
C ASN A 14 9.62 9.29 -12.83
N LEU A 15 10.57 9.98 -12.19
CA LEU A 15 10.84 9.81 -10.75
C LEU A 15 9.64 10.23 -9.91
N ARG A 16 9.03 11.37 -10.21
CA ARG A 16 7.81 11.84 -9.53
C ARG A 16 6.72 10.79 -9.62
N GLN A 17 6.44 10.28 -10.83
CA GLN A 17 5.38 9.32 -11.05
C GLN A 17 5.64 7.98 -10.35
N GLY A 18 6.90 7.52 -10.35
CA GLY A 18 7.32 6.34 -9.59
C GLY A 18 7.15 6.50 -8.08
N LEU A 19 7.52 7.66 -7.53
CA LEU A 19 7.33 7.96 -6.10
C LEU A 19 5.85 8.06 -5.71
N VAL A 20 5.03 8.71 -6.53
CA VAL A 20 3.57 8.77 -6.31
C VAL A 20 2.99 7.36 -6.31
N THR A 21 3.34 6.55 -7.31
CA THR A 21 2.91 5.14 -7.39
C THR A 21 3.26 4.38 -6.11
N LEU A 22 4.50 4.50 -5.64
CA LEU A 22 4.97 3.81 -4.43
C LEU A 22 4.22 4.27 -3.17
N VAL A 23 4.06 5.57 -2.98
CA VAL A 23 3.39 6.13 -1.81
C VAL A 23 1.93 5.73 -1.79
N VAL A 24 1.22 5.84 -2.93
CA VAL A 24 -0.18 5.43 -3.02
C VAL A 24 -0.34 3.95 -2.71
N ALA A 25 0.46 3.08 -3.33
CA ALA A 25 0.42 1.65 -3.06
C ALA A 25 0.65 1.33 -1.57
N LEU A 26 1.60 2.01 -0.93
CA LEU A 26 1.88 1.82 0.49
C LEU A 26 0.71 2.26 1.38
N VAL A 27 0.08 3.39 1.06
CA VAL A 27 -1.09 3.87 1.83
C VAL A 27 -2.26 2.90 1.69
N GLU A 28 -2.55 2.39 0.47
CA GLU A 28 -3.61 1.39 0.27
C GLU A 28 -3.35 0.09 1.06
N ILE A 29 -2.10 -0.37 1.14
CA ILE A 29 -1.74 -1.55 1.95
C ILE A 29 -1.98 -1.29 3.44
N ILE A 30 -1.65 -0.09 3.91
CA ILE A 30 -1.90 0.30 5.30
C ILE A 30 -3.40 0.39 5.55
N ASP A 31 -4.17 0.91 4.60
CA ASP A 31 -5.63 1.01 4.70
C ASP A 31 -6.26 -0.39 4.85
N ASP A 32 -5.91 -1.33 3.96
CA ASP A 32 -6.34 -2.74 4.06
C ASP A 32 -5.99 -3.38 5.42
N ALA A 33 -4.83 -3.03 5.98
CA ALA A 33 -4.39 -3.53 7.27
C ALA A 33 -5.21 -2.92 8.42
N LEU A 34 -5.52 -1.62 8.34
CA LEU A 34 -6.37 -0.93 9.30
C LEU A 34 -7.81 -1.44 9.26
N GLU A 35 -8.36 -1.72 8.07
CA GLU A 35 -9.68 -2.36 7.92
C GLU A 35 -9.72 -3.74 8.58
N LYS A 36 -8.72 -4.58 8.32
CA LYS A 36 -8.59 -5.90 8.95
C LYS A 36 -8.51 -5.79 10.47
N GLU A 37 -7.73 -4.84 10.98
CA GLU A 37 -7.61 -4.62 12.42
C GLU A 37 -8.89 -4.07 13.05
N ALA A 38 -9.63 -3.21 12.33
CA ALA A 38 -10.93 -2.73 12.77
C ALA A 38 -11.89 -3.90 12.97
N VAL A 39 -11.98 -4.81 11.99
CA VAL A 39 -12.79 -6.03 12.09
C VAL A 39 -12.37 -6.88 13.29
N ARG A 40 -11.08 -7.11 13.50
CA ARG A 40 -10.59 -7.87 14.66
C ARG A 40 -10.98 -7.24 16.00
N ARG A 41 -10.91 -5.90 16.11
CA ARG A 41 -11.28 -5.18 17.34
C ARG A 41 -12.79 -5.11 17.57
N MET A 42 -13.58 -5.12 16.50
CA MET A 42 -15.02 -5.29 16.58
C MET A 42 -15.38 -6.65 17.18
N GLU A 43 -14.73 -7.70 16.70
CA GLU A 43 -14.95 -9.07 17.18
C GLU A 43 -14.47 -9.27 18.63
N SER A 44 -13.40 -8.59 19.05
CA SER A 44 -12.89 -8.64 20.43
C SER A 44 -13.65 -7.74 21.42
N GLY A 45 -14.52 -6.84 20.93
CA GLY A 45 -15.23 -5.84 21.74
C GLY A 45 -14.35 -4.71 22.27
N GLU A 46 -13.17 -4.51 21.67
CA GLU A 46 -12.18 -3.49 22.06
C GLU A 46 -12.46 -2.10 21.47
N LEU A 47 -13.45 -1.99 20.57
CA LEU A 47 -13.94 -0.73 20.03
C LEU A 47 -15.45 -0.60 20.24
N SER A 48 -15.89 0.61 20.57
CA SER A 48 -17.31 0.96 20.56
C SER A 48 -17.84 1.15 19.13
N ASP A 49 -19.15 0.96 18.94
CA ASP A 49 -19.83 1.19 17.66
C ASP A 49 -19.57 2.59 17.08
N GLU A 50 -19.43 3.60 17.94
CA GLU A 50 -19.11 4.97 17.54
C GLU A 50 -17.68 5.11 16.98
N GLU A 51 -16.71 4.42 17.60
CA GLU A 51 -15.32 4.41 17.13
C GLU A 51 -15.17 3.67 15.80
N ILE A 52 -15.88 2.56 15.63
CA ILE A 52 -15.94 1.79 14.38
C ILE A 52 -16.50 2.65 13.25
N ASN A 53 -17.63 3.32 13.48
CA ASN A 53 -18.25 4.20 12.48
C ASN A 53 -17.35 5.39 12.12
N ARG A 54 -16.67 5.99 13.11
CA ARG A 54 -15.72 7.08 12.87
C ARG A 54 -14.53 6.62 12.05
N LEU A 55 -13.96 5.46 12.36
CA LEU A 55 -12.84 4.88 11.65
C LEU A 55 -13.23 4.57 10.20
N GLY A 56 -14.33 3.84 9.98
CA GLY A 56 -14.80 3.50 8.63
C GLY A 56 -15.12 4.72 7.77
N ALA A 57 -15.62 5.82 8.36
CA ALA A 57 -15.83 7.07 7.63
C ALA A 57 -14.50 7.74 7.21
N GLN A 58 -13.45 7.65 8.03
CA GLN A 58 -12.13 8.19 7.72
C GLN A 58 -11.41 7.39 6.63
N LEU A 59 -11.45 6.05 6.70
CA LEU A 59 -10.85 5.18 5.68
C LEU A 59 -11.52 5.39 4.32
N LYS A 60 -12.86 5.43 4.26
CA LYS A 60 -13.59 5.77 3.02
C LYS A 60 -13.23 7.13 2.43
N GLN A 61 -12.95 8.11 3.28
CA GLN A 61 -12.50 9.42 2.80
C GLN A 61 -11.09 9.32 2.21
N LEU A 62 -10.20 8.58 2.88
CA LEU A 62 -8.85 8.33 2.40
C LEU A 62 -8.87 7.61 1.05
N ASP A 63 -9.66 6.56 0.88
CA ASP A 63 -9.85 5.85 -0.40
C ASP A 63 -10.26 6.79 -1.52
N ALA A 64 -11.25 7.65 -1.26
CA ALA A 64 -11.72 8.60 -2.26
C ALA A 64 -10.66 9.65 -2.63
N GLU A 65 -9.78 10.02 -1.70
CA GLU A 65 -8.66 10.92 -1.95
C GLU A 65 -7.54 10.23 -2.73
N LEU A 66 -7.23 8.97 -2.41
CA LEU A 66 -6.26 8.15 -3.14
C LEU A 66 -6.72 7.88 -4.57
N GLU A 67 -7.99 7.55 -4.78
CA GLU A 67 -8.55 7.33 -6.13
C GLU A 67 -8.39 8.59 -7.00
N ARG A 68 -8.75 9.76 -6.47
CA ARG A 68 -8.55 11.03 -7.19
C ARG A 68 -7.08 11.32 -7.47
N LEU A 69 -6.18 10.95 -6.56
CA LEU A 69 -4.74 11.14 -6.75
C LEU A 69 -4.21 10.20 -7.85
N LYS A 70 -4.65 8.94 -7.87
CA LYS A 70 -4.28 7.98 -8.92
C LYS A 70 -4.75 8.46 -10.29
N GLU A 71 -6.01 8.87 -10.40
CA GLU A 71 -6.57 9.43 -11.64
C GLU A 71 -5.81 10.68 -12.11
N LYS A 72 -5.51 11.61 -11.19
CA LYS A 72 -4.80 12.86 -11.47
C LYS A 72 -3.39 12.62 -12.00
N GLU A 73 -2.69 11.63 -11.44
CA GLU A 73 -1.30 11.34 -11.76
C GLU A 73 -1.16 10.19 -12.78
N GLY A 74 -2.27 9.58 -13.21
CA GLY A 74 -2.31 8.50 -14.19
C GLY A 74 -1.57 7.23 -13.75
N VAL A 75 -1.64 6.88 -12.46
CA VAL A 75 -0.85 5.79 -11.87
C VAL A 75 -1.66 4.55 -11.48
N ASP A 76 -2.95 4.49 -11.79
CA ASP A 76 -3.85 3.37 -11.40
C ASP A 76 -3.28 1.99 -11.74
N GLN A 77 -2.85 1.82 -13.00
CA GLN A 77 -2.28 0.56 -13.46
C GLN A 77 -0.95 0.26 -12.76
N ASN A 78 -0.08 1.27 -12.61
CA ASN A 78 1.23 1.09 -11.97
C ASN A 78 1.08 0.68 -10.50
N VAL A 79 0.11 1.26 -9.79
CA VAL A 79 -0.22 0.91 -8.40
C VAL A 79 -0.69 -0.54 -8.33
N ALA A 80 -1.63 -0.93 -9.20
CA ALA A 80 -2.14 -2.30 -9.24
C ALA A 80 -1.04 -3.34 -9.54
N GLU A 81 -0.16 -3.03 -10.50
CA GLU A 81 0.98 -3.88 -10.84
C GLU A 81 1.98 -4.00 -9.69
N LEU A 82 2.32 -2.88 -9.04
CA LEU A 82 3.23 -2.87 -7.90
C LEU A 82 2.68 -3.69 -6.73
N ARG A 83 1.39 -3.56 -6.42
CA ARG A 83 0.73 -4.34 -5.38
C ARG A 83 0.76 -5.83 -5.71
N GLY A 84 0.40 -6.22 -6.93
CA GLY A 84 0.45 -7.62 -7.36
C GLY A 84 1.85 -8.22 -7.32
N GLN A 85 2.89 -7.43 -7.65
CA GLN A 85 4.29 -7.85 -7.48
C GLN A 85 4.64 -8.06 -6.02
N LEU A 86 4.23 -7.15 -5.13
CA LEU A 86 4.48 -7.27 -3.70
C LEU A 86 3.79 -8.49 -3.10
N ASP A 87 2.55 -8.78 -3.49
CA ASP A 87 1.83 -9.98 -3.07
C ASP A 87 2.55 -11.26 -3.50
N GLY A 88 3.02 -11.30 -4.76
CA GLY A 88 3.80 -12.42 -5.27
C GLY A 88 5.13 -12.63 -4.52
N LEU A 89 5.81 -11.53 -4.15
CA LEU A 89 7.04 -11.58 -3.34
C LEU A 89 6.75 -12.07 -1.91
N LEU A 90 5.67 -11.61 -1.30
CA LEU A 90 5.24 -12.04 0.03
C LEU A 90 4.91 -13.54 0.03
N ASP A 91 4.14 -14.01 -0.95
CA ASP A 91 3.80 -15.43 -1.10
C ASP A 91 5.05 -16.30 -1.28
N ALA A 92 6.01 -15.85 -2.09
CA ALA A 92 7.27 -16.56 -2.27
C ALA A 92 8.08 -16.66 -0.97
N ALA A 93 8.16 -15.57 -0.21
CA ALA A 93 8.84 -15.55 1.09
C ALA A 93 8.16 -16.47 2.12
N LEU A 94 6.82 -16.45 2.19
CA LEU A 94 6.05 -17.32 3.09
C LEU A 94 6.25 -18.81 2.77
N ARG A 95 6.28 -19.18 1.48
CA ARG A 95 6.57 -20.56 1.05
C ARG A 95 7.98 -21.00 1.47
N GLN A 96 8.97 -20.12 1.38
CA GLN A 96 10.34 -20.43 1.77
C GLN A 96 10.45 -20.69 3.28
N LEU A 97 9.71 -19.94 4.10
CA LEU A 97 9.67 -20.17 5.55
C LEU A 97 9.06 -21.54 5.89
N GLN A 98 7.95 -21.91 5.24
CA GLN A 98 7.30 -23.22 5.46
C GLN A 98 8.21 -24.40 5.08
N GLN A 99 8.94 -24.31 3.97
CA GLN A 99 9.88 -25.35 3.54
C GLN A 99 11.07 -25.53 4.50
N THR A 100 11.43 -24.48 5.24
CA THR A 100 12.53 -24.51 6.20
C THR A 100 12.14 -25.27 7.48
N GLU A 101 10.86 -25.31 7.84
CA GLU A 101 10.34 -26.06 8.99
C GLU A 101 10.21 -27.56 8.69
N GLU A 102 9.87 -27.95 7.45
CA GLU A 102 9.75 -29.36 7.05
C GLU A 102 11.09 -30.08 6.86
N THR A 103 12.18 -29.34 6.60
CA THR A 103 13.51 -29.93 6.39
C THR A 103 14.32 -30.10 7.69
N ASN A 104 13.87 -29.50 8.79
CA ASN A 104 14.54 -29.53 10.11
C ASN A 104 13.76 -30.29 11.21
N GLY A 105 12.61 -30.89 10.88
CA GLY A 105 11.84 -31.79 11.77
C GLY A 105 11.99 -33.25 11.35
#